data_AF-A0A2P4XXG4-F1
#
_entry.id   AF-A0A2P4XXG4-F1
#
_cell.length_a   1.000
_cell.length_b   1.000
_cell.length_c   1.000
_cell.angle_alpha   90.00
_cell.angle_beta   90.00
_cell.angle_gamma   90.00
#
_symmetry.space_group_name_H-M   'P 1'
#
loop_
_entity.id
_entity.type
_entity.pdbx_description
1 polymer ?
#
loop_
_entity_poly.entity_id
_entity_poly.type
_entity_poly.pdbx_seq_one_letter_code
_entity_poly.pdbx_strand_id
1 'polypeptide(L)'
;MAGDKSTKKKSSKTKAYVSEWPSTNPSSSSRSVPAKTNAKLQNLVSPHLDSFNFFLTEGLDLAVADMSKVPVELPNQHRMDIWIESAQIGYPTTENQITGEQKLLPSECRQRGISYTAPLVVTLARSFGDSQNVERIQRVVGEIPIMVRS
;
A
#
# COMPACT_ATOMS: atom_id res chain seq x y z
N MET A 1 -34.21 20.54 -76.24
CA MET A 1 -34.74 20.44 -74.86
C MET A 1 -34.10 19.21 -74.22
N ALA A 2 -33.46 19.19 -73.07
CA ALA A 2 -32.78 20.17 -72.21
C ALA A 2 -31.85 19.28 -71.35
N GLY A 3 -30.58 19.67 -71.16
CA GLY A 3 -29.59 18.86 -70.44
C GLY A 3 -29.87 18.81 -68.94
N ASP A 4 -29.76 17.63 -68.35
CA ASP A 4 -29.95 17.39 -66.92
C ASP A 4 -28.67 17.77 -66.15
N LYS A 5 -28.72 18.85 -65.38
CA LYS A 5 -27.63 19.29 -64.50
C LYS A 5 -27.89 18.80 -63.08
N SER A 6 -27.30 17.66 -62.74
CA SER A 6 -27.18 17.20 -61.35
C SER A 6 -26.24 18.14 -60.56
N THR A 7 -26.80 19.03 -59.75
CA THR A 7 -26.06 19.85 -58.80
C THR A 7 -25.69 19.03 -57.56
N LYS A 8 -24.41 18.68 -57.39
CA LYS A 8 -23.87 18.12 -56.14
C LYS A 8 -23.95 19.17 -55.01
N LYS A 9 -24.90 19.00 -54.08
CA LYS A 9 -24.87 19.69 -52.78
C LYS A 9 -23.72 19.12 -51.94
N LYS A 10 -22.68 19.93 -51.68
CA LYS A 10 -21.65 19.62 -50.68
C LYS A 10 -22.29 19.71 -49.29
N SER A 11 -22.34 18.61 -48.55
CA SER A 11 -22.71 18.63 -47.13
C SER A 11 -21.57 19.24 -46.33
N SER A 12 -21.83 20.37 -45.68
CA SER A 12 -20.91 20.95 -44.70
C SER A 12 -20.88 20.03 -43.48
N LYS A 13 -19.71 19.49 -43.13
CA LYS A 13 -19.52 18.78 -41.86
C LYS A 13 -19.63 19.78 -40.72
N THR A 14 -20.81 19.92 -40.13
CA THR A 14 -20.96 20.57 -38.83
C THR A 14 -20.20 19.71 -37.81
N LYS A 15 -19.16 20.24 -37.17
CA LYS A 15 -18.50 19.56 -36.06
C LYS A 15 -19.56 19.34 -34.98
N ALA A 16 -19.97 18.09 -34.78
CA ALA A 16 -20.81 17.72 -33.66
C ALA A 16 -20.03 18.05 -32.38
N TYR A 17 -20.46 19.09 -31.67
CA TYR A 17 -20.02 19.31 -30.31
C TYR A 17 -20.50 18.09 -29.53
N VAL A 18 -19.56 17.29 -29.01
CA VAL A 18 -19.88 16.12 -28.21
C VAL A 18 -20.49 16.64 -26.90
N SER A 19 -21.81 16.62 -26.80
CA SER A 19 -22.54 17.09 -25.60
C SER A 19 -22.43 16.11 -24.44
N GLU A 20 -21.98 14.88 -24.69
CA GLU A 20 -22.01 13.78 -23.73
C GLU A 20 -20.65 13.08 -23.69
N TRP A 21 -19.93 13.30 -22.59
CA TRP A 21 -18.77 12.49 -22.27
C TRP A 21 -19.24 11.08 -21.90
N PRO A 22 -18.56 10.01 -22.38
CA PRO A 22 -18.85 8.67 -21.90
C PRO A 22 -18.79 8.68 -20.38
N SER A 23 -19.77 8.05 -19.74
CA SER A 23 -19.91 8.00 -18.29
C SER A 23 -18.76 7.23 -17.64
N THR A 24 -17.56 7.82 -17.62
CA THR A 24 -16.34 7.21 -17.10
C THR A 24 -16.11 7.54 -15.63
N ASN A 25 -16.95 8.39 -15.03
CA ASN A 25 -16.87 8.75 -13.61
C ASN A 25 -18.04 8.14 -12.82
N PRO A 26 -17.85 7.83 -11.53
CA PRO A 26 -18.87 7.16 -10.71
C PRO A 26 -20.18 7.95 -10.57
N SER A 27 -20.12 9.28 -10.76
CA SER A 27 -21.29 10.17 -10.71
C SER A 27 -22.14 10.16 -11.99
N SER A 28 -21.61 9.68 -13.12
CA SER A 28 -22.34 9.62 -14.40
C SER A 28 -22.97 8.25 -14.67
N SER A 29 -22.49 7.19 -14.02
CA SER A 29 -23.00 5.83 -14.23
C SER A 29 -24.07 5.50 -13.21
N SER A 30 -25.30 5.30 -13.68
CA SER A 30 -26.41 4.86 -12.85
C SER A 30 -26.14 3.46 -12.24
N ARG A 31 -26.01 3.42 -10.91
CA ARG A 31 -26.48 2.34 -10.04
C ARG A 31 -25.75 0.98 -10.07
N SER A 32 -24.63 0.83 -10.77
CA SER A 32 -23.77 -0.36 -10.63
C SER A 32 -22.31 0.02 -10.43
N VAL A 33 -21.65 -0.61 -9.45
CA VAL A 33 -20.19 -0.57 -9.34
C VAL A 33 -19.64 -1.28 -10.57
N PRO A 34 -18.83 -0.62 -11.41
CA PRO A 34 -18.27 -1.25 -12.60
C PRO A 34 -17.48 -2.50 -12.20
N ALA A 35 -17.73 -3.63 -12.86
CA ALA A 35 -17.02 -4.88 -12.57
C ALA A 35 -15.50 -4.76 -12.76
N LYS A 36 -15.07 -3.81 -13.61
CA LYS A 36 -13.65 -3.50 -13.86
C LYS A 36 -13.37 -2.07 -13.45
N THR A 37 -12.26 -1.87 -12.75
CA THR A 37 -11.80 -0.52 -12.39
C THR A 37 -11.24 0.21 -13.62
N ASN A 38 -11.36 1.53 -13.64
CA ASN A 38 -10.80 2.37 -14.69
C ASN A 38 -9.26 2.40 -14.61
N ALA A 39 -8.59 1.86 -15.63
CA ALA A 39 -7.12 1.78 -15.69
C ALA A 39 -6.43 3.15 -15.66
N LYS A 40 -7.03 4.19 -16.24
CA LYS A 40 -6.45 5.54 -16.23
C LYS A 40 -6.37 6.11 -14.81
N LEU A 41 -7.36 5.81 -13.97
CA LEU A 41 -7.37 6.23 -12.57
C LEU A 41 -6.37 5.42 -11.73
N GLN A 42 -6.18 4.14 -12.03
CA GLN A 42 -5.17 3.32 -11.34
C GLN A 42 -3.76 3.80 -11.66
N ASN A 43 -3.46 4.07 -12.93
CA ASN A 43 -2.17 4.58 -13.37
C ASN A 43 -1.83 5.97 -12.77
N LEU A 44 -2.85 6.75 -12.39
CA LEU A 44 -2.63 8.03 -11.73
C LEU A 44 -2.08 7.86 -10.30
N VAL A 45 -2.47 6.79 -9.60
CA VAL A 45 -2.10 6.54 -8.19
C VAL A 45 -0.95 5.52 -8.09
N SER A 46 -0.61 4.84 -9.19
CA SER A 46 0.39 3.77 -9.19
C SER A 46 1.73 4.18 -8.57
N PRO A 47 2.30 5.40 -8.77
CA PRO A 47 3.58 5.75 -8.16
C PRO A 47 3.57 5.66 -6.63
N HIS A 48 2.45 5.98 -5.98
CA HIS A 48 2.30 5.89 -4.53
C HIS A 48 2.21 4.43 -4.08
N LEU A 49 1.35 3.66 -4.75
CA LEU A 49 1.17 2.23 -4.48
C LEU A 49 2.46 1.45 -4.70
N ASP A 50 3.12 1.66 -5.83
CA ASP A 50 4.35 0.96 -6.20
C ASP A 50 5.47 1.29 -5.22
N SER A 51 5.60 2.55 -4.79
CA SER A 51 6.60 2.95 -3.78
C SER A 51 6.36 2.29 -2.42
N PHE A 52 5.09 2.19 -1.99
CA PHE A 52 4.75 1.59 -0.71
C PHE A 52 4.86 0.06 -0.76
N ASN A 53 4.46 -0.55 -1.87
CA ASN A 53 4.64 -1.98 -2.11
C ASN A 53 6.11 -2.36 -2.10
N PHE A 54 6.96 -1.58 -2.78
CA PHE A 54 8.41 -1.75 -2.71
C PHE A 54 8.92 -1.66 -1.28
N PHE A 55 8.45 -0.69 -0.49
CA PHE A 55 8.79 -0.59 0.94
C PHE A 55 8.41 -1.85 1.73
N LEU A 56 7.22 -2.41 1.50
CA LEU A 56 6.75 -3.61 2.19
C LEU A 56 7.50 -4.89 1.78
N THR A 57 7.89 -5.02 0.50
CA THR A 57 8.46 -6.27 -0.03
C THR A 57 9.97 -6.33 0.03
N GLU A 58 10.67 -5.23 -0.28
CA GLU A 58 12.14 -5.21 -0.42
C GLU A 58 12.77 -4.11 0.44
N GLY A 59 12.13 -2.95 0.53
CA GLY A 59 12.69 -1.77 1.19
C GLY A 59 12.97 -1.99 2.68
N LEU A 60 12.11 -2.71 3.39
CA LEU A 60 12.36 -3.06 4.80
C LEU A 60 13.56 -3.98 4.98
N ASP A 61 13.71 -5.01 4.14
CA ASP A 61 14.83 -5.94 4.24
C ASP A 61 16.16 -5.24 3.90
N LEU A 62 16.15 -4.35 2.90
CA LEU A 62 17.30 -3.51 2.57
C LEU A 62 17.65 -2.54 3.72
N ALA A 63 16.65 -1.92 4.35
CA ALA A 63 16.87 -1.06 5.50
C ALA A 63 17.45 -1.84 6.69
N VAL A 64 17.01 -3.08 6.91
CA VAL A 64 17.57 -3.97 7.94
C VAL A 64 19.01 -4.35 7.64
N ALA A 65 19.32 -4.66 6.39
CA ALA A 65 20.68 -5.02 5.98
C ALA A 65 21.69 -3.87 6.13
N ASP A 66 21.24 -2.61 6.01
CA ASP A 66 22.09 -1.42 6.19
C ASP A 66 22.32 -1.05 7.67
N MET A 67 21.48 -1.56 8.59
CA MET A 67 21.63 -1.25 10.02
C MET A 67 22.84 -1.95 10.65
N SER A 68 23.68 -1.15 11.31
CA SER A 68 24.84 -1.65 12.05
C SER A 68 24.46 -2.28 13.39
N LYS A 69 25.26 -3.26 13.84
CA LYS A 69 25.12 -3.85 15.17
C LYS A 69 25.46 -2.81 16.25
N VAL A 70 24.69 -2.79 17.32
CA VAL A 70 24.91 -1.90 18.47
C VAL A 70 25.64 -2.68 19.56
N PRO A 71 26.89 -2.30 19.90
CA PRO A 71 27.60 -2.88 21.04
C PRO A 71 27.08 -2.27 22.35
N VAL A 72 26.85 -3.13 23.34
CA VAL A 72 26.42 -2.78 24.69
C VAL A 72 27.41 -3.38 25.68
N GLU A 73 27.97 -2.54 26.55
CA GLU A 73 28.85 -2.98 27.63
C GLU A 73 28.02 -3.39 28.85
N LEU A 74 28.19 -4.63 29.32
CA LEU A 74 27.55 -5.10 30.55
C LEU A 74 28.46 -4.85 31.77
N PRO A 75 27.89 -4.71 32.98
CA PRO A 75 28.65 -4.47 34.22
C PRO A 75 29.75 -5.50 34.54
N ASN A 76 29.66 -6.71 33.95
CA ASN A 76 30.60 -7.81 34.17
C ASN A 76 31.74 -7.88 33.12
N GLN A 77 32.06 -6.78 32.43
CA GLN A 77 33.05 -6.73 31.33
C GLN A 77 32.72 -7.62 30.12
N HIS A 78 31.48 -8.07 30.00
CA HIS A 78 31.00 -8.77 28.81
C HIS A 78 30.46 -7.77 27.79
N ARG A 79 30.91 -7.88 26.54
CA ARG A 79 30.35 -7.15 25.41
C ARG A 79 29.15 -7.92 24.86
N MET A 80 28.03 -7.24 24.66
CA MET A 80 26.85 -7.78 24.00
C MET A 80 26.59 -6.99 22.73
N ASP A 81 26.52 -7.67 21.58
CA ASP A 81 26.14 -7.02 20.33
C ASP A 81 24.68 -7.33 20.03
N ILE A 82 23.89 -6.29 19.74
CA ILE A 82 22.46 -6.37 19.41
C ILE A 82 22.27 -5.90 17.97
N TRP A 83 21.47 -6.61 17.20
CA TRP A 83 21.08 -6.16 15.87
C TRP A 83 19.66 -6.61 15.52
N ILE A 84 19.10 -5.96 14.52
CA ILE A 84 17.83 -6.36 13.92
C ILE A 84 18.16 -7.36 12.81
N GLU A 85 17.59 -8.55 12.88
CA GLU A 85 17.80 -9.61 11.87
C GLU A 85 16.74 -9.56 10.78
N SER A 86 15.49 -9.28 11.13
CA SER A 86 14.39 -9.13 10.18
C SER A 86 13.32 -8.20 10.73
N ALA A 87 12.64 -7.46 9.85
CA ALA A 87 11.48 -6.65 10.18
C ALA A 87 10.33 -7.00 9.23
N GLN A 88 9.13 -7.20 9.76
CA GLN A 88 7.96 -7.63 8.99
C GLN A 88 6.74 -6.85 9.47
N ILE A 89 5.94 -6.35 8.53
CA ILE A 89 4.70 -5.65 8.83
C ILE A 89 3.54 -6.65 8.73
N GLY A 90 2.73 -6.72 9.79
CA GLY A 90 1.53 -7.55 9.82
C GLY A 90 0.38 -6.94 9.03
N TYR A 91 -0.82 -7.44 9.29
CA TYR A 91 -2.04 -6.88 8.70
C TYR A 91 -2.79 -6.01 9.70
N PRO A 92 -3.51 -4.97 9.23
CA PRO A 92 -4.42 -4.22 10.08
C PRO A 92 -5.51 -5.13 10.65
N THR A 93 -5.42 -5.41 11.94
CA THR A 93 -6.37 -6.25 12.67
C THR A 93 -6.92 -5.50 13.88
N THR A 94 -8.05 -5.96 14.39
CA THR A 94 -8.60 -5.56 15.67
C THR A 94 -8.77 -6.80 16.51
N GLU A 95 -8.26 -6.76 17.73
CA GLU A 95 -8.50 -7.80 18.73
C GLU A 95 -9.78 -7.47 19.50
N ASN A 96 -10.75 -8.39 19.43
CA ASN A 96 -11.91 -8.37 20.30
C ASN A 96 -11.90 -9.62 21.18
N GLN A 97 -12.03 -9.45 22.50
CA GLN A 97 -12.01 -10.55 23.47
C GLN A 97 -13.08 -11.64 23.21
N ILE A 98 -14.15 -11.29 22.49
CA ILE A 98 -15.29 -12.18 22.19
C ILE A 98 -15.16 -12.85 20.83
N THR A 99 -14.58 -12.16 19.84
CA THR A 99 -14.63 -12.55 18.42
C THR A 99 -13.26 -12.95 17.86
N GLY A 100 -12.19 -12.76 18.64
CA GLY A 100 -10.82 -12.99 18.20
C GLY A 100 -10.28 -11.87 17.31
N GLU A 101 -9.21 -12.16 16.58
CA GLU A 101 -8.62 -11.25 15.60
C GLU A 101 -9.53 -11.12 14.37
N GLN A 102 -9.92 -9.89 14.06
CA GLN A 102 -10.66 -9.56 12.84
C GLN A 102 -9.87 -8.59 11.97
N LYS A 103 -10.00 -8.75 10.65
CA LYS A 103 -9.42 -7.83 9.68
C LYS A 103 -10.09 -6.46 9.81
N LEU A 104 -9.30 -5.44 10.07
CA LEU A 104 -9.76 -4.06 10.14
C LEU A 104 -9.93 -3.50 8.72
N LEU A 105 -11.04 -2.81 8.47
CA LEU A 105 -11.30 -2.15 7.18
C LEU A 105 -11.03 -0.64 7.25
N PRO A 106 -10.47 -0.02 6.20
CA PRO A 106 -10.26 1.44 6.19
C PRO A 106 -11.55 2.25 6.38
N SER A 107 -12.71 1.73 5.95
CA SER A 107 -14.01 2.37 6.15
C SER A 107 -14.44 2.39 7.62
N GLU A 108 -14.15 1.31 8.34
CA GLU A 108 -14.43 1.17 9.77
C GLU A 108 -13.56 2.14 10.58
N CYS A 109 -12.26 2.25 10.24
CA CYS A 109 -11.37 3.23 10.86
C CYS A 109 -11.90 4.67 10.74
N ARG A 110 -12.38 5.05 9.54
CA ARG A 110 -12.98 6.37 9.31
C ARG A 110 -14.23 6.62 10.14
N GLN A 111 -15.07 5.60 10.32
CA GLN A 111 -16.28 5.71 11.13
C GLN A 111 -15.97 5.80 12.62
N ARG A 112 -14.96 5.06 13.09
CA ARG A 112 -14.52 5.05 14.49
C ARG A 112 -13.61 6.22 14.87
N GLY A 113 -13.07 6.96 13.89
CA GLY A 113 -12.09 8.02 14.15
C GLY A 113 -10.74 7.49 14.62
N ILE A 114 -10.36 6.28 14.22
CA ILE A 114 -9.09 5.63 14.56
C ILE A 114 -8.15 5.54 13.35
N SER A 115 -6.87 5.31 13.59
CA SER A 115 -5.85 5.12 12.55
C SER A 115 -5.91 3.71 11.94
N TYR A 116 -5.68 3.61 10.63
CA TYR A 116 -5.54 2.32 9.93
C TYR A 116 -4.07 1.87 10.00
N THR A 117 -3.73 1.12 11.04
CA THR A 117 -2.36 0.66 11.32
C THR A 117 -2.24 -0.86 11.33
N ALA A 118 -1.02 -1.36 11.16
CA ALA A 118 -0.66 -2.76 11.34
C ALA A 118 0.57 -2.91 12.26
N PRO A 119 0.72 -4.05 12.96
CA PRO A 119 1.84 -4.28 13.85
C PRO A 119 3.14 -4.46 13.07
N LEU A 120 4.18 -3.73 13.47
CA LEU A 120 5.56 -3.97 13.04
C LEU A 120 6.19 -5.01 13.96
N VAL A 121 6.51 -6.16 13.40
CA VAL A 121 7.16 -7.28 14.08
C VAL A 121 8.63 -7.33 13.72
N VAL A 122 9.50 -7.22 14.72
CA VAL A 122 10.95 -7.24 14.55
C VAL A 122 11.54 -8.45 15.25
N THR A 123 12.45 -9.14 14.55
CA THR A 123 13.31 -10.17 15.13
C THR A 123 14.61 -9.52 15.56
N LEU A 124 14.77 -9.38 16.87
CA LEU A 124 16.00 -8.90 17.50
C LEU A 124 16.92 -10.08 17.73
N ALA A 125 18.16 -9.97 17.30
CA ALA A 125 19.22 -10.93 17.55
C ALA A 125 20.25 -10.31 18.50
N ARG A 126 20.73 -11.11 19.45
CA ARG A 126 21.82 -10.72 20.36
C ARG A 126 22.86 -11.83 20.50
N SER A 127 24.12 -11.42 20.63
CA SER A 127 25.23 -12.31 20.99
C SER A 127 26.00 -11.75 22.18
N PHE A 128 26.46 -12.65 23.05
CA PHE A 128 27.31 -12.31 24.19
C PHE A 128 28.76 -12.69 23.88
N GLY A 129 29.63 -11.69 23.76
CA GLY A 129 31.06 -11.84 23.47
C GLY A 129 31.36 -12.62 22.19
N ASP A 130 32.46 -13.37 22.19
CA ASP A 130 32.91 -14.25 21.08
C ASP A 130 32.11 -15.56 20.97
N SER A 131 30.99 -15.70 21.70
CA SER A 131 30.18 -16.91 21.60
C SER A 131 29.37 -16.94 20.30
N GLN A 132 29.37 -18.08 19.62
CA GLN A 132 28.54 -18.30 18.42
C GLN A 132 27.03 -18.44 18.75
N ASN A 133 26.63 -18.31 20.01
CA ASN A 133 25.26 -18.46 20.44
C ASN A 133 24.50 -17.14 20.20
N VAL A 134 23.75 -17.11 19.10
CA VAL A 134 22.84 -16.01 18.76
C VAL A 134 21.46 -16.31 19.32
N GLU A 135 21.01 -15.50 20.27
CA GLU A 135 19.63 -15.55 20.76
C GLU A 135 18.74 -14.65 19.90
N ARG A 136 17.60 -15.19 19.46
CA ARG A 136 16.61 -14.50 18.63
C ARG A 136 15.32 -14.30 19.41
N ILE A 137 14.83 -13.06 19.40
CA ILE A 137 13.62 -12.66 20.11
C ILE A 137 12.74 -11.89 19.13
N GLN A 138 11.55 -12.41 18.86
CA GLN A 138 10.55 -11.72 18.04
C GLN A 138 9.68 -10.83 18.95
N ARG A 139 9.54 -9.56 18.59
CA ARG A 139 8.75 -8.57 19.33
C ARG A 139 7.96 -7.68 18.38
N VAL A 140 6.73 -7.36 18.77
CA VAL A 140 5.99 -6.23 18.18
C VAL A 140 6.58 -4.95 18.75
N VAL A 141 7.10 -4.07 17.89
CA VAL A 141 7.79 -2.84 18.31
C VAL A 141 6.95 -1.58 18.10
N GLY A 142 5.81 -1.70 17.43
CA GLY A 142 4.87 -0.60 17.25
C GLY A 142 3.83 -0.88 16.16
N GLU A 143 3.03 0.13 15.88
CA GLU A 143 1.96 0.12 14.88
C GLU A 143 2.30 1.11 13.76
N ILE A 144 2.28 0.64 12.51
CA ILE A 144 2.60 1.44 11.31
C ILE A 144 1.33 1.71 10.51
N PRO A 145 1.05 2.98 10.12
CA PRO A 145 -0.03 3.29 9.19
C PRO A 145 0.14 2.61 7.83
N ILE A 146 -0.90 1.95 7.34
CA ILE A 146 -0.88 1.20 6.08
C ILE A 146 -1.53 2.01 4.95
N MET A 147 -0.91 1.99 3.77
CA MET A 147 -1.48 2.60 2.58
C MET A 147 -2.71 1.82 2.11
N VAL A 148 -3.79 2.53 1.75
CA VAL A 148 -5.00 1.86 1.28
C VAL A 148 -4.78 1.32 -0.14
N ARG A 149 -5.08 0.03 -0.34
CA ARG A 149 -4.89 -0.75 -1.58
C ARG A 149 -3.46 -1.23 -1.89
N SER A 150 -2.48 -0.99 -1.01
CA SER A 150 -1.17 -1.63 -1.11
C SER A 150 -1.25 -3.13 -0.89
#